data_AF-A0A9E3BPU1-F1
#
_entry.id   AF-A0A9E3BPU1-F1
#
_cell.length_a   1.000
_cell.length_b   1.000
_cell.length_c   1.000
_cell.angle_alpha   90.00
_cell.angle_beta   90.00
_cell.angle_gamma   90.00
#
_symmetry.space_group_name_H-M   'P 1'
#
loop_
_entity.id
_entity.type
_entity.pdbx_description
1 polymer ?
#
loop_
_entity_poly.entity_id
_entity_poly.type
_entity_poly.pdbx_seq_one_letter_code
_entity_poly.pdbx_strand_id
1 'polypeptide(L)'
;MPDAEELGPEMFAGLDLLLTLGGDGTLLRGARRVAPFDVPVLGVNFGHLGFLTSAAPDELEDALRRFLNGEVWIDRRMTLEVHAVSSDGEVRGSYLALNEAVLHKGGVARVIRLAVRAHSEELGTYSADGIILATPTGSTAYSLSAGGPIVSPSLDCIIATPICPHTLAVRPLILPADETVSVEVLSPSGELIVSIDGQEDTRVTPGERVVVRRSAHPVKLVRFEGQTFFSTLRRKLQWGDLVERAQYPVLPG
;
A
#
# COMPACT_ATOMS: atom_id res chain seq x y z
N MET A 1 -15.57 -9.38 23.59
CA MET A 1 -14.96 -9.83 22.33
C MET A 1 -13.50 -10.03 22.62
N PRO A 2 -12.88 -11.18 22.31
CA PRO A 2 -11.44 -11.31 22.45
C PRO A 2 -10.79 -10.19 21.64
N ASP A 3 -9.73 -9.58 22.18
CA ASP A 3 -8.97 -8.59 21.45
C ASP A 3 -8.53 -9.21 20.12
N ALA A 4 -8.66 -8.46 19.02
CA ALA A 4 -8.34 -8.95 17.68
C ALA A 4 -6.86 -9.40 17.51
N GLU A 5 -6.04 -9.28 18.56
CA GLU A 5 -4.68 -9.79 18.67
C GLU A 5 -4.59 -11.30 18.97
N GLU A 6 -5.68 -11.97 19.38
CA GLU A 6 -5.67 -13.40 19.75
C GLU A 6 -6.09 -14.38 18.62
N LEU A 7 -6.42 -13.90 17.42
CA LEU A 7 -6.84 -14.78 16.32
C LEU A 7 -5.61 -15.44 15.67
N GLY A 8 -5.35 -16.70 16.01
CA GLY A 8 -4.29 -17.49 15.41
C GLY A 8 -4.51 -17.75 13.90
N PRO A 9 -3.42 -17.94 13.12
CA PRO A 9 -3.49 -18.08 11.65
C PRO A 9 -4.41 -19.21 11.19
N GLU A 10 -4.51 -20.28 11.98
CA GLU A 10 -5.30 -21.48 11.65
C GLU A 10 -6.80 -21.21 11.56
N MET A 11 -7.29 -20.15 12.24
CA MET A 11 -8.70 -19.77 12.18
C MET A 11 -9.11 -19.10 10.87
N PHE A 12 -8.15 -18.65 10.05
CA PHE A 12 -8.44 -18.08 8.74
C PHE A 12 -8.58 -19.16 7.66
N ALA A 13 -8.07 -20.37 7.93
CA ALA A 13 -8.22 -21.49 7.01
C ALA A 13 -9.70 -21.91 6.92
N GLY A 14 -10.25 -21.93 5.71
CA GLY A 14 -11.63 -22.33 5.46
C GLY A 14 -12.66 -21.22 5.63
N LEU A 15 -12.26 -19.96 5.83
CA LEU A 15 -13.18 -18.83 5.76
C LEU A 15 -13.58 -18.54 4.31
N ASP A 16 -14.88 -18.38 4.06
CA ASP A 16 -15.38 -17.96 2.74
C ASP A 16 -15.26 -16.46 2.51
N LEU A 17 -15.24 -15.67 3.59
CA LEU A 17 -15.23 -14.20 3.55
C LEU A 17 -14.70 -13.61 4.85
N LEU A 18 -13.84 -12.60 4.74
CA LEU A 18 -13.54 -11.67 5.83
C LEU A 18 -14.38 -10.39 5.66
N LEU A 19 -15.25 -10.09 6.62
CA LEU A 19 -15.96 -8.82 6.69
C LEU A 19 -15.20 -7.84 7.58
N THR A 20 -14.85 -6.66 7.07
CA THR A 20 -14.21 -5.60 7.87
C THR A 20 -15.14 -4.41 8.03
N LEU A 21 -15.32 -3.99 9.29
CA LEU A 21 -16.18 -2.88 9.67
C LEU A 21 -15.30 -1.67 10.07
N GLY A 22 -15.14 -0.70 9.17
CA GLY A 22 -14.28 0.46 9.39
C GLY A 22 -13.74 1.07 8.10
N GLY A 23 -12.73 1.93 8.20
CA GLY A 23 -12.10 2.55 7.03
C GLY A 23 -11.11 1.62 6.30
N ASP A 24 -10.40 2.19 5.32
CA ASP A 24 -9.36 1.49 4.55
C ASP A 24 -8.27 0.90 5.47
N GLY A 25 -7.90 1.56 6.58
CA GLY A 25 -6.94 1.03 7.55
C GLY A 25 -7.39 -0.26 8.24
N THR A 26 -8.69 -0.37 8.58
CA THR A 26 -9.25 -1.59 9.17
C THR A 26 -9.23 -2.73 8.15
N LEU A 27 -9.63 -2.44 6.91
CA LEU A 27 -9.56 -3.41 5.82
C LEU A 27 -8.12 -3.86 5.57
N LEU A 28 -7.17 -2.92 5.50
CA LEU A 28 -5.74 -3.17 5.28
C LEU A 28 -5.18 -4.16 6.31
N ARG A 29 -5.52 -3.96 7.58
CA ARG A 29 -5.12 -4.85 8.68
C ARG A 29 -5.65 -6.26 8.49
N GLY A 30 -6.95 -6.40 8.21
CA GLY A 30 -7.59 -7.70 8.02
C GLY A 30 -7.11 -8.43 6.77
N ALA A 31 -7.03 -7.72 5.65
CA ALA A 31 -6.65 -8.24 4.34
C ALA A 31 -5.27 -8.90 4.36
N ARG A 32 -4.29 -8.28 5.01
CA ARG A 32 -2.94 -8.84 5.10
C ARG A 32 -2.88 -10.17 5.87
N ARG A 33 -3.72 -10.32 6.90
CA ARG A 33 -3.78 -11.56 7.69
C ARG A 33 -4.41 -12.72 6.94
N VAL A 34 -5.38 -12.44 6.08
CA VAL A 34 -6.13 -13.48 5.36
C VAL A 34 -5.63 -13.76 3.95
N ALA A 35 -4.78 -12.89 3.37
CA ALA A 35 -4.20 -13.09 2.05
C ALA A 35 -3.46 -14.43 1.87
N PRO A 36 -2.68 -14.94 2.85
CA PRO A 36 -2.05 -16.27 2.73
C PRO A 36 -3.05 -17.43 2.61
N PHE A 37 -4.30 -17.22 3.05
CA PHE A 37 -5.37 -18.22 3.04
C PHE A 37 -6.32 -18.07 1.84
N ASP A 38 -6.02 -17.13 0.93
CA ASP A 38 -6.77 -16.90 -0.31
C ASP A 38 -8.25 -16.47 -0.08
N VAL A 39 -8.53 -15.94 1.12
CA VAL A 39 -9.87 -15.51 1.58
C VAL A 39 -10.19 -14.11 1.05
N PRO A 40 -11.36 -13.90 0.41
CA PRO A 40 -11.79 -12.57 -0.04
C PRO A 40 -12.21 -11.67 1.12
N VAL A 41 -12.09 -10.36 0.93
CA VAL A 41 -12.38 -9.34 1.93
C VAL A 41 -13.47 -8.40 1.43
N LEU A 42 -14.53 -8.23 2.22
CA LEU A 42 -15.57 -7.22 2.01
C LEU A 42 -15.41 -6.11 3.05
N GLY A 43 -15.13 -4.89 2.56
CA GLY A 43 -14.98 -3.72 3.42
C GLY A 43 -16.23 -2.86 3.51
N VAL A 44 -16.71 -2.62 4.73
CA VAL A 44 -17.82 -1.72 5.03
C VAL A 44 -17.29 -0.46 5.68
N ASN A 45 -17.44 0.67 5.00
CA ASN A 45 -16.91 1.96 5.44
C ASN A 45 -17.94 2.75 6.24
N PHE A 46 -17.64 3.09 7.49
CA PHE A 46 -18.49 3.92 8.35
C PHE A 46 -18.35 5.44 8.11
N GLY A 47 -17.49 5.84 7.17
CA GLY A 47 -17.30 7.22 6.74
C GLY A 47 -17.37 7.34 5.21
N HIS A 48 -16.44 8.08 4.62
CA HIS A 48 -16.41 8.25 3.17
C HIS A 48 -15.74 7.07 2.46
N LEU A 49 -16.47 6.41 1.55
CA LEU A 49 -16.03 5.25 0.77
C LEU A 49 -14.61 5.41 0.19
N GLY A 50 -13.66 4.67 0.74
CA GLY A 50 -12.21 4.69 0.44
C GLY A 50 -11.82 4.06 -0.89
N PHE A 51 -10.52 3.84 -1.10
CA PHE A 51 -10.02 3.11 -2.29
C PHE A 51 -10.17 1.59 -2.13
N LEU A 52 -10.29 1.07 -0.90
CA LEU A 52 -10.33 -0.36 -0.62
C LEU A 52 -11.72 -0.85 -0.22
N THR A 53 -12.46 -0.09 0.58
CA THR A 53 -13.82 -0.44 1.02
C THR A 53 -14.84 -0.47 -0.14
N SER A 54 -15.90 -1.28 -0.01
CA SER A 54 -16.87 -1.58 -1.08
C SER A 54 -18.34 -1.34 -0.71
N ALA A 55 -18.69 -1.10 0.55
CA ALA A 55 -20.08 -0.84 0.95
C ALA A 55 -20.16 0.21 2.05
N ALA A 56 -21.26 0.96 2.10
CA ALA A 56 -21.65 1.75 3.26
C ALA A 56 -22.40 0.88 4.30
N PRO A 57 -22.55 1.34 5.56
CA PRO A 57 -23.15 0.51 6.62
C PRO A 57 -24.61 0.15 6.36
N ASP A 58 -25.36 1.06 5.72
CA ASP A 58 -26.74 0.88 5.28
C ASP A 58 -26.89 -0.08 4.09
N GLU A 59 -25.81 -0.35 3.36
CA GLU A 59 -25.77 -1.28 2.23
C GLU A 59 -25.32 -2.70 2.64
N LEU A 60 -24.92 -2.92 3.91
CA LEU A 60 -24.29 -4.17 4.35
C LEU A 60 -25.15 -5.41 4.07
N GLU A 61 -26.45 -5.36 4.37
CA GLU A 61 -27.33 -6.51 4.18
C GLU A 61 -27.45 -6.87 2.69
N ASP A 62 -27.60 -5.86 1.82
CA ASP A 62 -27.62 -6.07 0.37
C ASP A 62 -26.28 -6.60 -0.14
N ALA A 63 -25.17 -6.02 0.31
CA ALA A 63 -23.82 -6.45 -0.04
C ALA A 63 -23.57 -7.92 0.30
N LEU A 64 -24.03 -8.39 1.46
CA LEU A 64 -23.92 -9.79 1.86
C LEU A 64 -24.83 -10.70 1.02
N ARG A 65 -26.08 -10.30 0.74
CA ARG A 65 -26.98 -11.06 -0.14
C ARG A 65 -26.38 -11.23 -1.52
N ARG A 66 -25.85 -10.16 -2.10
CA ARG A 66 -25.19 -10.17 -3.41
C ARG A 66 -23.94 -11.04 -3.42
N PHE A 67 -23.12 -10.98 -2.37
CA PHE A 67 -21.97 -11.88 -2.21
C PHE A 67 -22.40 -13.35 -2.20
N LEU A 68 -23.41 -13.70 -1.40
CA LEU A 68 -23.92 -15.08 -1.30
C LEU A 68 -24.53 -15.57 -2.62
N ASN A 69 -25.12 -14.67 -3.41
CA ASN A 69 -25.66 -14.98 -4.74
C ASN A 69 -24.58 -15.02 -5.84
N GLY A 70 -23.32 -14.68 -5.54
CA GLY A 70 -22.25 -14.59 -6.53
C GLY A 70 -22.34 -13.36 -7.44
N GLU A 71 -23.13 -12.34 -7.08
CA GLU A 71 -23.30 -11.08 -7.82
C GLU A 71 -22.18 -10.08 -7.51
N VAL A 72 -20.95 -10.59 -7.51
CA VAL A 72 -19.72 -9.86 -7.16
C VAL A 72 -18.64 -10.19 -8.16
N TRP A 73 -17.63 -9.32 -8.23
CA TRP A 73 -16.37 -9.65 -8.88
C TRP A 73 -15.22 -9.49 -7.88
N ILE A 74 -14.17 -10.29 -8.08
CA ILE A 74 -13.00 -10.30 -7.20
C ILE A 74 -11.90 -9.43 -7.79
N ASP A 75 -11.57 -8.38 -7.07
CA ASP A 75 -10.51 -7.44 -7.38
C ASP A 75 -9.21 -7.90 -6.72
N ARG A 76 -8.33 -8.52 -7.51
CA ARG A 76 -7.04 -9.04 -7.04
C ARG A 76 -6.03 -7.90 -6.95
N ARG A 77 -5.50 -7.66 -5.75
CA ARG A 77 -4.50 -6.63 -5.47
C ARG A 77 -3.15 -7.26 -5.19
N MET A 78 -2.16 -6.85 -5.98
CA MET A 78 -0.76 -7.20 -5.73
C MET A 78 -0.35 -6.74 -4.33
N THR A 79 0.47 -7.57 -3.68
CA THR A 79 1.11 -7.30 -2.39
C THR A 79 2.62 -7.44 -2.53
N LEU A 80 3.37 -6.76 -1.66
CA LEU A 80 4.81 -6.94 -1.51
C LEU A 80 5.09 -7.86 -0.33
N GLU A 81 6.07 -8.74 -0.50
CA GLU A 81 6.75 -9.36 0.62
C GLU A 81 7.97 -8.50 0.95
N VAL A 82 8.13 -8.17 2.23
CA VAL A 82 9.13 -7.23 2.74
C VAL A 82 9.99 -7.97 3.75
N HIS A 83 11.30 -7.95 3.56
CA HIS A 83 12.26 -8.58 4.47
C HIS A 83 13.23 -7.56 5.02
N ALA A 84 13.38 -7.53 6.35
CA ALA A 84 14.53 -6.89 6.99
C ALA A 84 15.68 -7.91 7.03
N VAL A 85 16.82 -7.56 6.44
CA VAL A 85 17.96 -8.46 6.27
C VAL A 85 19.18 -7.84 6.94
N SER A 86 19.82 -8.59 7.82
CA SER A 86 21.04 -8.14 8.52
C SER A 86 22.26 -8.09 7.58
N SER A 87 23.34 -7.49 8.06
CA SER A 87 24.57 -7.28 7.28
C SER A 87 25.28 -8.58 6.88
N ASP A 88 25.06 -9.67 7.61
CA ASP A 88 25.52 -11.03 7.30
C ASP A 88 24.58 -11.79 6.33
N GLY A 89 23.43 -11.22 6.00
CA GLY A 89 22.48 -11.78 5.03
C GLY A 89 21.31 -12.57 5.65
N GLU A 90 21.22 -12.67 6.97
CA GLU A 90 20.11 -13.36 7.64
C GLU A 90 18.80 -12.54 7.60
N VAL A 91 17.68 -13.22 7.39
CA VAL A 91 16.34 -12.57 7.41
C VAL A 91 15.89 -12.42 8.86
N ARG A 92 15.75 -11.17 9.32
CA ARG A 92 15.36 -10.80 10.68
C ARG A 92 13.86 -10.67 10.88
N GLY A 93 13.13 -10.39 9.81
CA GLY A 93 11.68 -10.25 9.83
C GLY A 93 11.12 -10.30 8.42
N SER A 94 9.92 -10.86 8.29
CA SER A 94 9.19 -10.98 7.04
C SER A 94 7.78 -10.44 7.21
N TYR A 95 7.35 -9.58 6.30
CA TYR A 95 6.09 -8.85 6.37
C TYR A 95 5.40 -8.85 5.01
N LEU A 96 4.08 -8.66 5.04
CA LEU A 96 3.27 -8.43 3.84
C LEU A 96 2.83 -6.97 3.81
N ALA A 97 2.95 -6.32 2.66
CA ALA A 97 2.44 -4.97 2.43
C ALA A 97 1.41 -4.99 1.29
N LEU A 98 0.24 -4.41 1.49
CA LEU A 98 -0.74 -4.17 0.42
C LEU A 98 -0.55 -2.78 -0.19
N ASN A 99 -0.17 -1.77 0.61
CA ASN A 99 0.14 -0.45 0.09
C ASN A 99 1.64 -0.30 -0.12
N GLU A 100 2.42 -0.27 0.96
CA GLU A 100 3.83 0.09 0.89
C GLU A 100 4.70 -0.39 2.06
N ALA A 101 6.00 -0.49 1.80
CA ALA A 101 7.06 -0.44 2.81
C ALA A 101 7.73 0.94 2.77
N VAL A 102 7.81 1.61 3.90
CA VAL A 102 8.38 2.95 4.05
C VAL A 102 9.63 2.86 4.90
N LEU A 103 10.79 3.09 4.31
CA LEU A 103 12.03 3.26 5.06
C LEU A 103 12.22 4.75 5.35
N HIS A 104 12.25 5.14 6.63
CA HIS A 104 12.40 6.53 7.04
C HIS A 104 13.16 6.68 8.36
N LYS A 105 13.56 7.92 8.66
CA LYS A 105 14.17 8.27 9.95
C LYS A 105 13.14 8.25 11.08
N GLY A 106 13.51 7.72 12.25
CA GLY A 106 12.69 7.76 13.47
C GLY A 106 12.85 9.02 14.34
N GLY A 107 13.79 9.92 14.01
CA GLY A 107 14.17 11.07 14.85
C GLY A 107 14.68 12.31 14.09
N VAL A 108 15.27 13.27 14.81
CA VAL A 108 15.56 14.62 14.30
C VAL A 108 16.79 14.68 13.35
N ALA A 109 16.49 15.08 12.10
CA ALA A 109 17.26 15.95 11.19
C ALA A 109 18.71 15.60 10.81
N ARG A 110 19.05 14.34 10.54
CA ARG A 110 20.20 14.03 9.68
C ARG A 110 19.75 13.36 8.39
N VAL A 111 20.38 13.75 7.31
CA VAL A 111 20.14 13.21 5.98
C VAL A 111 20.52 11.74 5.96
N ILE A 112 19.63 10.88 5.47
CA ILE A 112 19.93 9.45 5.33
C ILE A 112 20.49 9.17 3.93
N ARG A 113 21.49 8.30 3.88
CA ARG A 113 22.08 7.77 2.66
C ARG A 113 21.63 6.33 2.48
N LEU A 114 21.03 6.05 1.34
CA LEU A 114 20.44 4.77 0.99
C LEU A 114 21.02 4.30 -0.33
N ALA A 115 21.57 3.09 -0.40
CA ALA A 115 21.88 2.47 -1.69
C ALA A 115 20.66 1.68 -2.16
N VAL A 116 20.16 2.01 -3.34
CA VAL A 116 18.99 1.34 -3.93
C VAL A 116 19.43 0.49 -5.12
N ARG A 117 19.01 -0.77 -5.12
CA ARG A 117 19.29 -1.74 -6.19
C ARG A 117 18.01 -2.40 -6.67
N ALA A 118 17.94 -2.67 -7.96
CA ALA A 118 16.97 -3.55 -8.59
C ALA A 118 17.74 -4.80 -9.05
N HIS A 119 17.45 -5.95 -8.45
CA HIS A 119 18.25 -7.16 -8.57
C HIS A 119 19.73 -6.90 -8.22
N SER A 120 20.62 -7.08 -9.20
CA SER A 120 22.05 -6.80 -9.09
C SER A 120 22.43 -5.39 -9.56
N GLU A 121 21.53 -4.66 -10.22
CA GLU A 121 21.82 -3.34 -10.79
C GLU A 121 21.67 -2.25 -9.73
N GLU A 122 22.68 -1.40 -9.62
CA GLU A 122 22.62 -0.22 -8.75
C GLU A 122 21.84 0.90 -9.44
N LEU A 123 20.68 1.26 -8.88
CA LEU A 123 19.93 2.43 -9.34
C LEU A 123 20.60 3.72 -8.87
N GLY A 124 21.19 3.68 -7.68
CA GLY A 124 22.05 4.73 -7.17
C GLY A 124 22.01 4.88 -5.65
N THR A 125 22.82 5.81 -5.16
CA THR A 125 22.80 6.23 -3.76
C THR A 125 21.94 7.47 -3.58
N TYR A 126 20.88 7.36 -2.78
CA TYR A 126 19.94 8.44 -2.51
C TYR A 126 20.30 9.12 -1.20
N SER A 127 20.19 10.45 -1.21
CA SER A 127 20.29 11.30 -0.04
C SER A 127 18.90 11.90 0.18
N ALA A 128 18.14 11.41 1.15
CA ALA A 128 16.71 11.69 1.29
C ALA A 128 16.27 11.65 2.77
N ASP A 129 14.98 11.90 3.05
CA ASP A 129 14.36 11.62 4.35
C ASP A 129 13.92 10.15 4.50
N GLY A 130 13.78 9.47 3.36
CA GLY A 130 13.25 8.11 3.27
C GLY A 130 13.07 7.66 1.82
N ILE A 131 12.57 6.44 1.67
CA ILE A 131 12.07 5.91 0.41
C ILE A 131 10.84 5.05 0.68
N ILE A 132 9.86 5.13 -0.21
CA ILE A 132 8.64 4.33 -0.21
C ILE A 132 8.76 3.32 -1.34
N LEU A 133 8.53 2.05 -1.04
CA LEU A 133 8.39 0.97 -1.99
C LEU A 133 6.93 0.52 -1.97
N ALA A 134 6.15 0.97 -2.96
CA ALA A 134 4.71 0.83 -2.98
C ALA A 134 4.23 -0.13 -4.07
N THR A 135 3.07 -0.73 -3.84
CA THR A 135 2.27 -1.42 -4.85
C THR A 135 1.47 -0.39 -5.67
N PRO A 136 0.81 -0.83 -6.76
CA PRO A 136 -0.18 -0.02 -7.47
C PRO A 136 -1.35 0.42 -6.58
N THR A 137 -1.72 -0.39 -5.58
CA THR A 137 -2.74 -0.02 -4.59
C THR A 137 -2.23 1.10 -3.66
N GLY A 138 -0.97 1.03 -3.23
CA GLY A 138 -0.30 2.06 -2.43
C GLY A 138 0.01 3.36 -3.19
N SER A 139 -0.12 3.36 -4.53
CA SER A 139 0.11 4.55 -5.36
C SER A 139 -0.79 5.74 -5.02
N THR A 140 -1.96 5.46 -4.41
CA THR A 140 -2.91 6.48 -3.93
C THR A 140 -2.80 6.77 -2.43
N ALA A 141 -1.86 6.13 -1.73
CA ALA A 141 -1.60 6.30 -0.30
C ALA A 141 -0.38 7.21 -0.10
N TYR A 142 0.61 6.81 0.73
CA TYR A 142 1.71 7.70 1.08
C TYR A 142 2.62 8.02 -0.11
N SER A 143 2.76 7.08 -1.05
CA SER A 143 3.49 7.31 -2.31
C SER A 143 2.96 8.53 -3.07
N LEU A 144 1.65 8.75 -3.13
CA LEU A 144 1.04 9.93 -3.76
C LEU A 144 1.50 11.23 -3.10
N SER A 145 1.48 11.27 -1.76
CA SER A 145 1.88 12.44 -0.99
C SER A 145 3.37 12.76 -1.16
N ALA A 146 4.21 11.75 -1.38
CA ALA A 146 5.63 11.91 -1.67
C ALA A 146 5.93 12.24 -3.14
N GLY A 147 4.90 12.43 -3.98
CA GLY A 147 5.03 12.81 -5.39
C GLY A 147 5.15 11.62 -6.35
N GLY A 148 4.85 10.41 -5.90
CA GLY A 148 4.73 9.21 -6.74
C GLY A 148 3.54 9.29 -7.71
N PRO A 149 3.58 8.54 -8.82
CA PRO A 149 2.50 8.52 -9.80
C PRO A 149 1.29 7.73 -9.27
N ILE A 150 0.09 8.11 -9.71
CA ILE A 150 -1.12 7.29 -9.53
C ILE A 150 -1.07 6.16 -10.55
N VAL A 151 -1.18 4.91 -10.10
CA VAL A 151 -1.12 3.71 -10.93
C VAL A 151 -2.43 2.94 -10.81
N SER A 152 -2.95 2.45 -11.95
CA SER A 152 -4.13 1.59 -11.93
C SER A 152 -3.84 0.30 -11.17
N PRO A 153 -4.71 -0.13 -10.23
CA PRO A 153 -4.53 -1.39 -9.49
C PRO A 153 -4.49 -2.66 -10.35
N SER A 154 -4.92 -2.56 -11.62
CA SER A 154 -4.88 -3.65 -12.60
C SER A 154 -3.50 -3.91 -13.20
N LEU A 155 -2.54 -3.00 -13.01
CA LEU A 155 -1.15 -3.20 -13.38
C LEU A 155 -0.43 -3.91 -12.24
N ASP A 156 0.57 -4.72 -12.56
CA ASP A 156 1.52 -5.23 -11.58
C ASP A 156 2.84 -4.47 -11.77
N CYS A 157 3.28 -3.72 -10.76
CA CYS A 157 4.58 -3.04 -10.74
C CYS A 157 5.00 -2.66 -9.31
N ILE A 158 6.28 -2.37 -9.11
CA ILE A 158 6.79 -1.79 -7.86
C ILE A 158 7.08 -0.30 -8.10
N ILE A 159 6.63 0.57 -7.19
CA ILE A 159 6.86 2.01 -7.27
C ILE A 159 7.88 2.38 -6.20
N ALA A 160 9.03 2.90 -6.61
CA ALA A 160 10.06 3.44 -5.71
C ALA A 160 9.96 4.97 -5.68
N THR A 161 9.46 5.53 -4.57
CA THR A 161 9.26 6.98 -4.40
C THR A 161 10.19 7.53 -3.31
N PRO A 162 11.19 8.36 -3.63
CA PRO A 162 12.03 8.99 -2.61
C PRO A 162 11.23 10.03 -1.80
N ILE A 163 11.48 10.12 -0.50
CA ILE A 163 10.86 11.13 0.37
C ILE A 163 11.83 12.30 0.52
N CYS A 164 11.44 13.49 0.05
CA CYS A 164 12.23 14.73 0.13
C CYS A 164 13.72 14.54 -0.27
N PRO A 165 14.04 14.03 -1.48
CA PRO A 165 15.42 13.83 -1.89
C PRO A 165 16.19 15.15 -1.95
N HIS A 166 17.40 15.17 -1.42
CA HIS A 166 18.32 16.33 -1.41
C HIS A 166 19.03 16.54 -2.77
N THR A 167 18.61 15.81 -3.80
CA THR A 167 19.08 15.99 -5.18
C THR A 167 17.86 16.15 -6.08
N LEU A 168 17.92 17.14 -6.97
CA LEU A 168 16.84 17.43 -7.91
C LEU A 168 16.72 16.41 -9.04
N ALA A 169 17.64 15.45 -9.17
CA ALA A 169 17.62 14.45 -10.25
C ALA A 169 16.85 13.18 -9.87
N VAL A 170 16.74 12.85 -8.58
CA VAL A 170 16.01 11.64 -8.17
C VAL A 170 14.51 11.85 -8.37
N ARG A 171 13.87 10.93 -9.09
CA ARG A 171 12.44 10.92 -9.36
C ARG A 171 11.85 9.58 -8.94
N PRO A 172 10.53 9.50 -8.72
CA PRO A 172 9.86 8.23 -8.55
C PRO A 172 10.11 7.32 -9.77
N LEU A 173 10.33 6.03 -9.51
CA LEU A 173 10.54 5.01 -10.54
C LEU A 173 9.45 3.95 -10.46
N ILE A 174 9.01 3.49 -11.62
CA ILE A 174 8.15 2.30 -11.74
C ILE A 174 9.03 1.17 -12.26
N LEU A 175 9.07 0.08 -11.53
CA LEU A 175 9.87 -1.11 -11.80
C LEU A 175 8.93 -2.30 -12.12
N PRO A 176 9.40 -3.29 -12.90
CA PRO A 176 8.65 -4.53 -13.11
C PRO A 176 8.25 -5.20 -11.79
N ALA A 177 7.12 -5.91 -11.78
CA ALA A 177 6.62 -6.54 -10.56
C ALA A 177 7.47 -7.73 -10.08
N ASP A 178 8.11 -8.42 -11.01
CA ASP A 178 9.02 -9.54 -10.76
C ASP A 178 10.41 -9.09 -10.30
N GLU A 179 10.65 -7.77 -10.26
CA GLU A 179 11.87 -7.19 -9.76
C GLU A 179 12.02 -7.39 -8.24
N THR A 180 13.25 -7.56 -7.79
CA THR A 180 13.59 -7.55 -6.35
C THR A 180 14.31 -6.26 -6.04
N VAL A 181 13.69 -5.39 -5.25
CA VAL A 181 14.26 -4.08 -4.90
C VAL A 181 14.87 -4.16 -3.52
N SER A 182 16.15 -3.83 -3.40
CA SER A 182 16.84 -3.75 -2.11
C SER A 182 17.26 -2.32 -1.79
N VAL A 183 17.11 -1.94 -0.53
CA VAL A 183 17.51 -0.64 0.01
C VAL A 183 18.43 -0.87 1.19
N GLU A 184 19.72 -0.61 1.01
CA GLU A 184 20.75 -0.73 2.03
C GLU A 184 20.95 0.61 2.74
N VAL A 185 21.08 0.56 4.07
CA VAL A 185 21.33 1.73 4.90
C VAL A 185 22.83 2.03 4.95
N LEU A 186 23.25 3.11 4.29
CA LEU A 186 24.66 3.54 4.28
C LEU A 186 24.98 4.55 5.37
N SER A 187 23.98 5.30 5.85
CA SER A 187 24.21 6.37 6.83
C SER A 187 24.72 5.80 8.16
N PRO A 188 25.89 6.22 8.67
CA PRO A 188 26.43 5.70 9.93
C PRO A 188 25.66 6.18 11.16
N SER A 189 24.76 7.17 11.02
CA SER A 189 24.02 7.75 12.14
C SER A 189 22.59 7.23 12.22
N GLY A 190 22.37 6.34 13.18
CA GLY A 190 21.06 6.02 13.71
C GLY A 190 20.35 4.84 13.07
N GLU A 191 19.46 4.26 13.85
CA GLU A 191 18.52 3.23 13.45
C GLU A 191 17.40 3.85 12.59
N LEU A 192 17.10 3.25 11.45
CA LEU A 192 15.97 3.63 10.60
C LEU A 192 14.77 2.73 10.88
N ILE A 193 13.59 3.28 10.66
CA ILE A 193 12.33 2.57 10.81
C ILE A 193 11.87 2.16 9.43
N VAL A 194 11.46 0.90 9.32
CA VAL A 194 10.71 0.37 8.19
C VAL A 194 9.28 0.21 8.66
N SER A 195 8.38 1.05 8.14
CA SER A 195 6.95 0.95 8.42
C SER A 195 6.26 0.22 7.28
N ILE A 196 5.48 -0.81 7.61
CA ILE A 196 4.75 -1.64 6.67
C ILE A 196 3.28 -1.26 6.77
N ASP A 197 2.74 -0.69 5.70
CA ASP A 197 1.35 -0.22 5.61
C ASP A 197 0.93 0.76 6.73
N GLY A 198 1.90 1.36 7.42
CA GLY A 198 1.67 2.23 8.59
C GLY A 198 1.11 1.50 9.82
N GLN A 199 1.28 0.17 9.91
CA GLN A 199 0.67 -0.66 10.94
C GLN A 199 1.66 -1.54 11.71
N GLU A 200 2.75 -1.94 11.06
CA GLU A 200 3.83 -2.72 11.66
C GLU A 200 5.14 -2.02 11.40
N ASP A 201 6.00 -1.99 12.40
CA ASP A 201 7.32 -1.37 12.28
C ASP A 201 8.40 -2.40 12.58
N THR A 202 9.46 -2.34 11.80
CA THR A 202 10.73 -2.98 12.11
C THR A 202 11.86 -1.98 11.97
N ARG A 203 13.05 -2.36 12.41
CA ARG A 203 14.19 -1.46 12.47
C ARG A 203 15.37 -2.04 11.71
N VAL A 204 16.09 -1.15 11.05
CA VAL A 204 17.31 -1.50 10.32
C VAL A 204 18.41 -0.50 10.65
N THR A 205 19.63 -1.02 10.75
CA THR A 205 20.83 -0.30 11.14
C THR A 205 21.82 -0.23 9.97
N PRO A 206 22.90 0.57 10.07
CA PRO A 206 23.84 0.73 8.96
C PRO A 206 24.47 -0.61 8.55
N GLY A 207 24.48 -0.88 7.24
CA GLY A 207 24.91 -2.16 6.65
C GLY A 207 23.80 -3.22 6.54
N GLU A 208 22.65 -3.00 7.18
CA GLU A 208 21.45 -3.81 6.97
C GLU A 208 20.63 -3.26 5.79
N ARG A 209 19.71 -4.08 5.28
CA ARG A 209 18.89 -3.74 4.12
C ARG A 209 17.45 -4.19 4.27
N VAL A 210 16.58 -3.46 3.59
CA VAL A 210 15.20 -3.89 3.31
C VAL A 210 15.16 -4.45 1.91
N VAL A 211 14.59 -5.64 1.75
CA VAL A 211 14.37 -6.27 0.45
C VAL A 211 12.87 -6.41 0.23
N VAL A 212 12.37 -5.91 -0.90
CA VAL A 212 10.97 -6.10 -1.31
C VAL A 212 10.91 -6.82 -2.64
N ARG A 213 9.88 -7.64 -2.77
CA ARG A 213 9.53 -8.33 -4.02
C ARG A 213 8.03 -8.57 -4.06
N ARG A 214 7.49 -8.90 -5.23
CA ARG A 214 6.12 -9.39 -5.33
C ARG A 214 5.90 -10.60 -4.42
N SER A 215 4.85 -10.55 -3.62
CA SER A 215 4.39 -11.69 -2.83
C SER A 215 3.57 -12.67 -3.68
N ALA A 216 3.58 -13.95 -3.28
CA ALA A 216 2.71 -14.98 -3.84
C ALA A 216 1.25 -14.85 -3.35
N HIS A 217 0.98 -13.98 -2.36
CA HIS A 217 -0.30 -13.88 -1.68
C HIS A 217 -1.00 -12.54 -1.96
N PRO A 218 -1.64 -12.37 -3.14
CA PRO A 218 -2.41 -11.18 -3.42
C PRO A 218 -3.64 -11.09 -2.51
N VAL A 219 -4.08 -9.88 -2.23
CA VAL A 219 -5.35 -9.63 -1.53
C VAL A 219 -6.50 -9.74 -2.53
N LYS A 220 -7.61 -10.36 -2.12
CA LYS A 220 -8.86 -10.40 -2.90
C LYS A 220 -9.88 -9.47 -2.27
N LEU A 221 -10.28 -8.42 -2.98
CA LEU A 221 -11.35 -7.53 -2.52
C LEU A 221 -12.65 -7.87 -3.22
N VAL A 222 -13.73 -8.02 -2.46
CA VAL A 222 -15.08 -8.16 -2.99
C VAL A 222 -15.54 -6.81 -3.53
N ARG A 223 -15.99 -6.79 -4.78
CA ARG A 223 -16.52 -5.60 -5.44
C ARG A 223 -17.86 -5.86 -6.09
N PHE A 224 -18.63 -4.80 -6.21
CA PHE A 224 -19.94 -4.81 -6.86
C PHE A 224 -19.89 -4.09 -8.21
N GLU A 225 -20.90 -4.32 -9.05
CA GLU A 225 -21.03 -3.63 -10.34
C GLU A 225 -21.00 -2.10 -10.18
N GLY A 226 -20.36 -1.40 -11.12
CA GLY A 226 -20.19 0.06 -11.10
C GLY A 226 -19.08 0.58 -10.17
N GLN A 227 -18.52 -0.27 -9.31
CA GLN A 227 -17.41 0.10 -8.44
C GLN A 227 -16.09 -0.07 -9.19
N THR A 228 -15.54 1.03 -9.70
CA THR A 228 -14.30 1.03 -10.48
C THR A 228 -13.25 1.90 -9.82
N PHE A 229 -11.98 1.63 -10.12
CA PHE A 229 -10.88 2.48 -9.65
C PHE A 229 -11.08 3.95 -10.08
N PHE A 230 -11.41 4.20 -11.34
CA PHE A 230 -11.56 5.56 -11.85
C PHE A 230 -12.78 6.31 -11.30
N SER A 231 -13.90 5.63 -11.03
CA SER A 231 -15.04 6.27 -10.36
C SER A 231 -14.68 6.69 -8.94
N THR A 232 -13.96 5.85 -8.20
CA THR A 232 -13.42 6.20 -6.88
C THR A 232 -12.40 7.33 -6.95
N LEU A 233 -11.48 7.29 -7.91
CA LEU A 233 -10.47 8.33 -8.14
C LEU A 233 -11.11 9.71 -8.36
N ARG A 234 -12.09 9.82 -9.27
CA ARG A 234 -12.82 11.07 -9.53
C ARG A 234 -13.49 11.61 -8.29
N ARG A 235 -14.19 10.75 -7.54
CA ARG A 235 -14.89 11.14 -6.31
C ARG A 235 -13.93 11.58 -5.20
N LYS A 236 -12.78 10.91 -5.05
CA LYS A 236 -11.83 11.16 -3.94
C LYS A 236 -10.90 12.34 -4.19
N LEU A 237 -10.43 12.52 -5.43
CA LEU A 237 -9.45 13.55 -5.78
C LEU A 237 -10.06 14.70 -6.58
N GLN A 238 -11.40 14.74 -6.74
CA GLN A 238 -12.09 15.70 -7.62
C GLN A 238 -11.47 15.72 -9.03
N TRP A 239 -11.06 14.54 -9.50
CA TRP A 239 -10.21 14.42 -10.68
C TRP A 239 -10.97 14.76 -11.95
N GLY A 240 -10.54 15.80 -12.65
CA GLY A 240 -11.15 16.23 -13.92
C GLY A 240 -12.47 17.00 -13.76
N ASP A 241 -12.71 17.61 -12.59
CA ASP A 241 -13.94 18.36 -12.30
C ASP A 241 -13.97 19.75 -12.96
N LEU A 242 -14.09 19.77 -14.29
CA LEU A 242 -14.36 20.97 -15.08
C LEU A 242 -15.87 21.24 -15.26
N VAL A 243 -16.75 20.35 -14.78
CA VAL A 243 -18.19 20.42 -15.08
C VAL A 243 -18.93 21.42 -14.19
N GLU A 244 -18.45 21.70 -12.97
CA GLU A 244 -19.09 22.68 -12.07
C GLU A 244 -18.56 24.12 -12.17
N ARG A 245 -17.41 24.36 -12.81
CA ARG A 245 -16.79 25.71 -12.88
C ARG A 245 -17.29 26.60 -14.03
N ALA A 246 -18.23 26.13 -14.85
CA ALA A 246 -18.72 26.86 -16.03
C ALA A 246 -19.96 27.74 -15.79
N GLN A 247 -20.33 28.02 -14.54
CA GLN A 247 -21.37 29.01 -14.20
C GLN A 247 -20.75 30.30 -13.64
N TYR A 248 -19.99 31.03 -14.47
CA TYR A 248 -19.76 32.45 -14.20
C TYR A 248 -20.92 33.25 -14.80
N PRO A 249 -21.65 34.07 -14.03
CA PRO A 249 -22.65 34.96 -14.60
C PRO A 249 -21.95 35.98 -15.49
N VAL A 250 -22.32 36.01 -16.76
CA VAL A 250 -21.98 37.11 -17.66
C VAL A 250 -22.58 38.37 -17.05
N LEU A 251 -21.74 39.31 -16.60
CA LEU A 251 -22.22 40.62 -16.16
C LEU A 251 -22.87 41.32 -17.36
N PRO A 252 -24.09 41.87 -17.24
CA PRO A 252 -24.68 42.68 -18.30
C PRO A 252 -23.83 43.95 -18.50
N GLY A 253 -23.41 44.16 -19.75
CA GLY A 253 -22.71 45.36 -20.20
C GLY A 253 -23.63 46.55 -20.41
#